data_AF-A0A836GMK3-F1
#
_entry.id   AF-A0A836GMK3-F1
#
_cell.length_a   1.000
_cell.length_b   1.000
_cell.length_c   1.000
_cell.angle_alpha   90.00
_cell.angle_beta   90.00
_cell.angle_gamma   90.00
#
_symmetry.space_group_name_H-M   'P 1'
#
loop_
_entity.id
_entity.type
_entity.pdbx_description
1 polymer ?
#
loop_
_entity_poly.entity_id
_entity_poly.type
_entity_poly.pdbx_seq_one_letter_code
_entity_poly.pdbx_strand_id
1 'polypeptide(L)'
;MSAAHEDSAPCAIPSKLWRECLKEYDYGPDRPKGACEAQRTKFYACVKEWVARTQNKSYSYKNYELPKSCSHEAEKLHQCMMMNMFEVSHCQRDMAVLKRCAARADPEVRKYLHDDEAIVGLENDIEEAAGLKRLWYKAIGKL
;
A
#
# COMPACT_ATOMS: atom_id res chain seq x y z
N MET A 1 32.75 8.63 20.37
CA MET A 1 32.47 8.90 18.94
C MET A 1 31.07 8.36 18.65
N SER A 2 30.36 9.09 17.78
CA SER A 2 28.90 9.25 17.71
C SER A 2 28.05 7.99 17.79
N ALA A 3 26.96 8.12 18.55
CA ALA A 3 25.85 7.18 18.64
C ALA A 3 25.35 6.80 17.23
N ALA A 4 25.10 5.51 17.05
CA ALA A 4 24.42 4.96 15.91
C ALA A 4 23.13 5.75 15.65
N HIS A 5 23.10 6.49 14.54
CA HIS A 5 21.85 6.77 13.88
C HIS A 5 21.24 5.41 13.56
N GLU A 6 20.22 4.99 14.30
CA GLU A 6 19.40 3.85 13.93
C GLU A 6 19.03 3.98 12.44
N ASP A 7 19.38 2.98 11.64
CA ASP A 7 19.00 2.87 10.23
C ASP A 7 17.46 2.90 10.15
N SER A 8 16.87 4.08 10.09
CA SER A 8 15.42 4.27 10.05
C SER A 8 14.82 3.69 8.76
N ALA A 9 15.64 3.46 7.73
CA ALA A 9 15.23 2.85 6.47
C ALA A 9 16.40 2.10 5.77
N PRO A 10 16.77 0.88 6.25
CA PRO A 10 17.99 0.16 5.86
C PRO A 10 18.05 -0.22 4.37
N CYS A 11 16.91 -0.25 3.68
CA CYS A 11 16.81 -0.58 2.26
C CYS A 11 16.24 0.58 1.40
N ALA A 12 16.30 1.82 1.89
CA ALA A 12 15.75 2.99 1.19
C ALA A 12 16.40 3.23 -0.19
N ILE A 13 17.72 3.11 -0.28
CA ILE A 13 18.48 3.31 -1.54
C ILE A 13 18.08 2.29 -2.61
N PRO A 14 18.19 0.97 -2.37
CA PRO A 14 17.80 -0.01 -3.39
C PRO A 14 16.29 0.04 -3.70
N SER A 15 15.45 0.41 -2.73
CA SER A 15 14.02 0.68 -2.97
C SER A 15 13.80 1.86 -3.92
N LYS A 16 14.52 2.97 -3.74
CA LYS A 16 14.44 4.15 -4.61
C LYS A 16 14.86 3.82 -6.04
N LEU A 17 16.01 3.14 -6.22
CA LEU A 17 16.51 2.74 -7.54
C LEU A 17 15.54 1.81 -8.26
N TRP A 18 14.91 0.88 -7.53
CA TRP A 18 13.90 0.02 -8.13
C TRP A 18 12.66 0.83 -8.56
N ARG A 19 12.13 1.72 -7.72
CA ARG A 19 11.00 2.59 -8.06
C ARG A 19 11.29 3.52 -9.25
N GLU A 20 12.48 4.09 -9.33
CA GLU A 20 12.90 4.93 -10.46
C GLU A 20 12.93 4.11 -11.76
N CYS A 21 13.51 2.91 -11.72
CA CYS A 21 13.46 1.99 -12.85
C CYS A 21 12.01 1.68 -13.27
N LEU A 22 11.12 1.40 -12.32
CA LEU A 22 9.72 1.10 -12.61
C LEU A 22 9.01 2.27 -13.33
N LYS A 23 9.28 3.51 -12.89
CA LYS A 23 8.77 4.73 -13.55
C LYS A 23 9.30 4.87 -14.97
N GLU A 24 10.58 4.58 -15.17
CA GLU A 24 11.23 4.73 -16.48
C GLU A 24 10.89 3.59 -17.45
N TYR A 25 10.60 2.37 -16.98
CA TYR A 25 10.63 1.17 -17.83
C TYR A 25 9.42 0.24 -17.77
N ASP A 26 8.51 0.28 -16.79
CA ASP A 26 7.62 -0.88 -16.55
C ASP A 26 6.14 -0.76 -16.98
N TYR A 27 5.69 0.39 -17.51
CA TYR A 27 4.25 0.62 -17.79
C TYR A 27 3.88 1.09 -19.21
N GLY A 28 4.73 0.81 -20.20
CA GLY A 28 4.42 1.06 -21.61
C GLY A 28 4.10 -0.25 -22.36
N PRO A 29 3.11 -0.27 -23.29
CA PRO A 29 2.80 -1.46 -24.10
C PRO A 29 3.97 -1.95 -24.96
N ASP A 30 4.98 -1.10 -25.21
CA ASP A 30 6.13 -1.37 -26.07
C ASP A 30 7.41 -1.80 -25.31
N ARG A 31 7.32 -2.21 -24.04
CA ARG A 31 8.51 -2.30 -23.16
C ARG A 31 8.89 -3.73 -22.74
N PRO A 32 10.21 -4.04 -22.62
CA PRO A 32 10.69 -5.39 -22.37
C PRO A 32 10.38 -5.85 -20.94
N LYS A 33 9.72 -7.00 -20.83
CA LYS A 33 9.42 -7.68 -19.56
C LYS A 33 10.70 -7.90 -18.75
N GLY A 34 10.71 -7.45 -17.50
CA GLY A 34 11.83 -7.69 -16.58
C GLY A 34 12.97 -6.66 -16.66
N ALA A 35 12.76 -5.50 -17.29
CA ALA A 35 13.75 -4.42 -17.38
C ALA A 35 14.34 -4.01 -16.01
N CYS A 36 13.55 -4.13 -14.92
CA CYS A 36 13.95 -3.74 -13.57
C CYS A 36 14.31 -4.91 -12.64
N GLU A 37 14.50 -6.13 -13.16
CA GLU A 37 14.75 -7.33 -12.35
C GLU A 37 16.05 -7.24 -11.53
N ALA A 38 17.08 -6.56 -12.06
CA ALA A 38 18.33 -6.36 -11.35
C ALA A 38 18.16 -5.47 -10.11
N GLN A 39 17.42 -4.36 -10.24
CA GLN A 39 17.11 -3.43 -9.14
C GLN A 39 16.19 -4.10 -8.11
N ARG A 40 15.19 -4.86 -8.59
CA ARG A 40 14.33 -5.70 -7.75
C ARG A 40 15.15 -6.69 -6.91
N THR A 41 16.09 -7.40 -7.54
CA THR A 41 16.95 -8.38 -6.87
C THR A 41 17.78 -7.73 -5.77
N LYS A 42 18.40 -6.57 -6.04
CA LYS A 42 19.18 -5.81 -5.06
C LYS A 42 18.33 -5.36 -3.86
N PHE A 43 17.10 -4.90 -4.10
CA PHE A 43 16.18 -4.53 -3.03
C PHE A 43 15.84 -5.72 -2.13
N TYR A 44 15.42 -6.85 -2.70
CA TYR A 44 15.06 -8.02 -1.90
C TYR A 44 16.27 -8.68 -1.22
N ALA A 45 17.47 -8.58 -1.79
CA ALA A 45 18.70 -9.02 -1.10
C ALA A 45 18.92 -8.22 0.19
N CYS A 46 18.81 -6.89 0.13
CA CYS A 46 18.88 -6.02 1.31
C CYS A 46 17.83 -6.40 2.36
N VAL A 47 16.57 -6.59 1.95
CA VAL A 47 15.48 -6.95 2.88
C VAL A 47 15.77 -8.30 3.55
N LYS A 48 16.22 -9.31 2.79
CA LYS A 48 16.58 -10.63 3.32
C LYS A 48 17.68 -10.54 4.37
N GLU A 49 18.76 -9.81 4.06
CA GLU A 49 19.88 -9.61 5.00
C GLU A 49 19.45 -8.86 6.25
N TRP A 50 18.65 -7.80 6.10
CA TRP A 50 18.16 -7.02 7.22
C TRP A 50 17.26 -7.84 8.15
N VAL A 51 16.28 -8.57 7.61
CA VAL A 51 15.37 -9.43 8.40
C VAL A 51 16.16 -10.52 9.13
N ALA A 52 17.13 -11.16 8.45
CA ALA A 52 17.99 -12.16 9.08
C ALA A 52 18.78 -11.58 10.25
N ARG A 53 19.33 -10.36 10.09
CA ARG A 53 20.14 -9.69 11.10
C ARG A 53 19.33 -9.16 12.29
N THR A 54 18.17 -8.56 12.05
CA THR A 54 17.44 -7.80 13.10
C THR A 54 16.29 -8.58 13.72
N GLN A 55 15.68 -9.51 12.98
CA GLN A 55 14.50 -10.27 13.44
C GLN A 55 14.81 -11.74 13.70
N ASN A 56 16.03 -12.20 13.40
CA ASN A 56 16.46 -13.60 13.50
C ASN A 56 15.47 -14.56 12.81
N LYS A 57 14.93 -14.14 11.66
CA LYS A 57 13.94 -14.89 10.87
C LYS A 57 14.39 -14.97 9.42
N SER A 58 13.97 -16.02 8.72
CA SER A 58 14.08 -16.06 7.26
C SER A 58 13.01 -15.17 6.63
N TYR A 59 13.41 -14.38 5.64
CA TYR A 59 12.47 -13.61 4.85
C TYR A 59 11.51 -14.55 4.11
N SER A 60 10.21 -14.29 4.23
CA SER A 60 9.17 -14.95 3.45
C SER A 60 8.29 -13.87 2.83
N TYR A 61 8.12 -13.90 1.50
CA TYR A 61 7.25 -12.97 0.79
C TYR A 61 5.79 -13.08 1.26
N LYS A 62 5.38 -14.27 1.76
CA LYS A 62 4.03 -14.52 2.30
C LYS A 62 3.69 -13.65 3.50
N ASN A 63 4.70 -13.17 4.24
CA ASN A 63 4.50 -12.29 5.38
C ASN A 63 4.10 -10.87 4.95
N TYR A 64 4.23 -10.56 3.66
CA TYR A 64 3.93 -9.26 3.07
C TYR A 64 2.86 -9.39 1.96
N GLU A 65 2.27 -10.58 1.81
CA GLU A 65 1.12 -10.76 0.93
C GLU A 65 -0.09 -10.08 1.54
N LEU A 66 -0.78 -9.31 0.71
CA LEU A 66 -2.03 -8.70 1.09
C LEU A 66 -3.06 -9.82 1.39
N PRO A 67 -3.86 -9.73 2.47
CA PRO A 67 -4.86 -10.74 2.78
C PRO A 67 -5.77 -10.99 1.57
N LYS A 68 -6.02 -12.27 1.25
CA LYS A 68 -6.84 -12.64 0.08
C LYS A 68 -8.23 -11.99 0.09
N SER A 69 -8.77 -11.71 1.27
CA SER A 69 -10.04 -10.99 1.44
C SER A 69 -10.04 -9.58 0.84
N CYS A 70 -8.86 -8.97 0.68
CA CYS A 70 -8.68 -7.61 0.14
C CYS A 70 -8.21 -7.60 -1.32
N SER A 71 -8.26 -8.75 -2.02
CA SER A 71 -7.78 -8.86 -3.40
C SER A 71 -8.59 -7.99 -4.37
N HIS A 72 -9.88 -7.82 -4.12
CA HIS A 72 -10.77 -7.00 -4.95
C HIS A 72 -10.40 -5.52 -4.89
N GLU A 73 -10.15 -5.01 -3.69
CA GLU A 73 -9.69 -3.65 -3.45
C GLU A 73 -8.30 -3.42 -4.06
N ALA A 74 -7.41 -4.42 -3.99
CA ALA A 74 -6.09 -4.35 -4.59
C ALA A 74 -6.16 -4.26 -6.12
N GLU A 75 -7.04 -5.05 -6.75
CA GLU A 75 -7.25 -5.00 -8.19
C GLU A 75 -7.81 -3.65 -8.65
N LYS A 76 -8.76 -3.07 -7.90
CA LYS A 76 -9.27 -1.72 -8.20
C LYS A 76 -8.19 -0.66 -8.15
N LEU A 77 -7.36 -0.68 -7.11
CA LEU A 77 -6.22 0.23 -7.03
C LEU A 77 -5.25 0.01 -8.20
N HIS A 78 -4.95 -1.24 -8.54
CA HIS A 78 -4.08 -1.56 -9.68
C HIS A 78 -4.62 -0.99 -10.99
N GLN A 79 -5.91 -1.17 -11.27
CA GLN A 79 -6.57 -0.61 -12.45
C GLN A 79 -6.53 0.92 -12.46
N CYS A 80 -6.80 1.58 -11.33
CA CYS A 80 -6.68 3.03 -11.23
C CYS A 80 -5.25 3.49 -11.57
N MET A 81 -4.24 2.82 -11.01
CA MET A 81 -2.83 3.15 -11.25
C MET A 81 -2.47 2.95 -12.72
N MET A 82 -2.92 1.86 -13.34
CA MET A 82 -2.71 1.61 -14.77
C MET A 82 -3.34 2.72 -15.65
N MET A 83 -4.56 3.17 -15.33
CA MET A 83 -5.24 4.23 -16.09
C MET A 83 -4.59 5.61 -15.91
N ASN A 84 -4.01 5.88 -14.75
CA ASN A 84 -3.45 7.18 -14.39
C ASN A 84 -1.90 7.18 -14.40
N MET A 85 -1.29 6.32 -15.20
CA MET A 85 0.17 6.26 -15.37
C MET A 85 0.95 6.15 -14.05
N PHE A 86 0.36 5.45 -13.07
CA PHE A 86 0.90 5.23 -11.74
C PHE A 86 1.07 6.51 -10.90
N GLU A 87 0.31 7.56 -11.22
CA GLU A 87 0.24 8.75 -10.39
C GLU A 87 -0.68 8.53 -9.19
N VAL A 88 -0.09 8.35 -8.00
CA VAL A 88 -0.83 8.02 -6.77
C VAL A 88 -1.83 9.11 -6.37
N SER A 89 -1.56 10.37 -6.72
CA SER A 89 -2.45 11.52 -6.47
C SER A 89 -3.86 11.29 -7.04
N HIS A 90 -3.98 10.61 -8.17
CA HIS A 90 -5.25 10.32 -8.84
C HIS A 90 -5.97 9.09 -8.28
N CYS A 91 -5.27 8.27 -7.48
CA CYS A 91 -5.79 6.99 -6.95
C CYS A 91 -5.86 6.97 -5.42
N GLN A 92 -5.85 8.14 -4.78
CA GLN A 92 -5.85 8.25 -3.31
C GLN A 92 -7.04 7.56 -2.65
N ARG A 93 -8.23 7.62 -3.27
CA ARG A 93 -9.43 6.97 -2.74
C ARG A 93 -9.33 5.45 -2.76
N ASP A 94 -8.94 4.85 -3.88
CA ASP A 94 -8.76 3.40 -3.99
C ASP A 94 -7.64 2.91 -3.06
N MET A 95 -6.59 3.72 -2.90
CA MET A 95 -5.52 3.47 -1.94
C MET A 95 -6.05 3.46 -0.49
N ALA A 96 -6.86 4.45 -0.10
CA ALA A 96 -7.46 4.52 1.23
C ALA A 96 -8.39 3.32 1.50
N VAL A 97 -9.17 2.89 0.51
CA VAL A 97 -10.04 1.71 0.61
C VAL A 97 -9.22 0.43 0.84
N LEU A 98 -8.15 0.23 0.07
CA LEU A 98 -7.26 -0.90 0.24
C LEU A 98 -6.59 -0.90 1.63
N LYS A 99 -6.05 0.24 2.05
CA LYS A 99 -5.45 0.44 3.37
C LYS A 99 -6.42 0.08 4.50
N ARG A 100 -7.67 0.56 4.41
CA ARG A 100 -8.72 0.24 5.37
C ARG A 100 -9.05 -1.26 5.40
N CYS A 101 -9.09 -1.94 4.24
CA CYS A 101 -9.28 -3.39 4.20
C CYS A 101 -8.15 -4.13 4.90
N ALA A 102 -6.89 -3.77 4.60
CA ALA A 102 -5.72 -4.38 5.20
C ALA A 102 -5.68 -4.16 6.73
N ALA A 103 -5.98 -2.95 7.22
CA ALA A 103 -6.07 -2.64 8.65
C ALA A 103 -7.19 -3.43 9.36
N ARG A 104 -8.26 -3.81 8.66
CA ARG A 104 -9.30 -4.69 9.24
C ARG A 104 -8.83 -6.13 9.35
N ALA A 105 -8.11 -6.61 8.35
CA ALA A 105 -7.66 -7.99 8.26
C ALA A 105 -6.40 -8.31 9.08
N ASP A 106 -5.53 -7.32 9.32
CA ASP A 106 -4.25 -7.50 9.98
C ASP A 106 -4.04 -6.48 11.13
N PRO A 107 -3.90 -6.93 12.40
CA PRO A 107 -3.66 -6.06 13.55
C PRO A 107 -2.36 -5.27 13.50
N GLU A 108 -1.30 -5.81 12.89
CA GLU A 108 -0.03 -5.12 12.75
C GLU A 108 -0.17 -3.97 11.76
N VAL A 109 -0.82 -4.22 10.62
CA VAL A 109 -1.15 -3.17 9.63
C VAL A 109 -2.03 -2.09 10.27
N ARG A 110 -3.03 -2.48 11.07
CA ARG A 110 -3.86 -1.52 11.80
C ARG A 110 -3.05 -0.60 12.69
N LYS A 111 -2.08 -1.15 13.42
CA LYS A 111 -1.21 -0.37 14.30
C LYS A 111 -0.37 0.63 13.52
N TYR A 112 0.17 0.23 12.37
CA TYR A 112 0.97 1.13 11.52
C TYR A 112 0.12 2.23 10.85
N LEU A 113 -1.14 1.97 10.56
CA LEU A 113 -2.03 2.90 9.85
C LEU A 113 -2.98 3.66 10.78
N HIS A 114 -2.74 3.66 12.10
CA HIS A 114 -3.72 4.19 13.06
C HIS A 114 -4.00 5.70 12.89
N ASP A 115 -3.00 6.47 12.45
CA ASP A 115 -3.11 7.92 12.20
C ASP A 115 -3.20 8.24 10.69
N ASP A 116 -3.52 7.26 9.84
CA ASP A 116 -3.59 7.51 8.39
C ASP A 116 -4.81 8.39 8.06
N GLU A 117 -4.56 9.68 7.81
CA GLU A 117 -5.60 10.68 7.52
C GLU A 117 -6.54 10.28 6.38
N ALA A 118 -6.03 9.52 5.39
CA ALA A 118 -6.85 9.08 4.27
C ALA A 118 -7.87 8.00 4.69
N ILE A 119 -7.53 7.16 5.67
CA ILE A 119 -8.47 6.21 6.26
C ILE A 119 -9.52 6.96 7.09
N VAL A 120 -9.08 7.89 7.95
CA VAL A 120 -9.98 8.69 8.80
C VAL A 120 -10.98 9.47 7.95
N GLY A 121 -10.52 10.17 6.90
CA GLY A 121 -11.38 10.88 5.97
C GLY A 121 -12.40 9.98 5.29
N LEU A 122 -11.98 8.78 4.84
CA LEU A 122 -12.87 7.81 4.23
C LEU A 122 -13.96 7.30 5.20
N GLU A 123 -13.64 7.14 6.49
CA GLU A 123 -14.62 6.68 7.48
C GLU A 123 -15.64 7.76 7.80
N ASN A 124 -15.21 9.02 7.92
CA ASN A 124 -16.10 10.17 8.07
C ASN A 124 -17.08 10.29 6.90
N ASP A 125 -16.61 10.16 5.66
CA ASP A 125 -17.46 10.19 4.46
C ASP A 125 -18.55 9.10 4.47
N ILE A 126 -18.19 7.89 4.95
CA ILE A 126 -19.13 6.77 5.04
C ILE A 126 -20.18 7.03 6.11
N GLU A 127 -19.79 7.57 7.26
CA GLU A 127 -20.70 7.92 8.35
C GLU A 127 -21.66 9.05 7.94
N GLU A 128 -21.15 10.08 7.26
CA GLU A 128 -21.98 11.18 6.75
C GLU A 128 -23.00 10.67 5.72
N ALA A 129 -22.56 9.85 4.77
CA ALA A 129 -23.45 9.24 3.78
C ALA A 129 -24.51 8.32 4.42
N ALA A 130 -24.14 7.56 5.46
CA ALA A 130 -25.07 6.73 6.21
C ALA A 130 -26.10 7.57 7.01
N GLY A 131 -25.65 8.69 7.60
CA GLY A 131 -26.50 9.66 8.28
C GLY A 131 -27.52 10.29 7.33
N LEU A 132 -27.08 10.75 6.16
CA LEU A 132 -27.94 11.27 5.09
C LEU A 132 -28.95 10.23 4.61
N LYS A 133 -28.52 8.98 4.41
CA LYS A 133 -29.40 7.89 4.01
C LYS A 133 -30.48 7.60 5.06
N ARG A 134 -30.13 7.63 6.35
CA ARG A 134 -31.11 7.50 7.46
C ARG A 134 -32.11 8.65 7.49
N LEU A 135 -31.65 9.88 7.32
CA LEU A 135 -32.53 11.06 7.23
C LEU A 135 -33.50 10.94 6.05
N TRP A 136 -33.01 10.50 4.89
CA TRP A 136 -33.84 10.28 3.72
C TRP A 136 -34.89 9.19 3.95
N TYR A 137 -34.52 8.05 4.53
CA TYR A 137 -35.47 6.98 4.87
C TYR A 137 -36.56 7.43 5.86
N LYS A 138 -36.20 8.29 6.83
CA LYS A 138 -37.17 8.90 7.74
C LYS A 138 -38.12 9.84 7.01
N ALA A 139 -37.62 10.63 6.07
CA ALA A 139 -38.42 11.56 5.26
C ALA A 139 -39.43 10.85 4.35
N ILE A 140 -39.10 9.65 3.85
CA ILE A 140 -40.00 8.85 2.98
C ILE A 140 -40.82 7.80 3.74
N GLY A 141 -40.81 7.83 5.08
CA GLY A 141 -41.61 6.92 5.92
C GLY A 141 -41.23 5.44 5.83
N LYS A 142 -39.97 5.12 5.53
CA LYS A 142 -39.45 3.74 5.44
C LYS A 142 -38.59 3.32 6.66
N LEU A 143 -38.63 4.10 7.73
CA LEU A 143 -37.95 3.88 9.00
C LEU A 143 -38.98 3.84 10.14
#